data_AF-A0A183EVZ1-F1
#
_entry.id   AF-A0A183EVZ1-F1
#
_cell.length_a   1.000
_cell.length_b   1.000
_cell.length_c   1.000
_cell.angle_alpha   90.00
_cell.angle_beta   90.00
_cell.angle_gamma   90.00
#
_symmetry.space_group_name_H-M   'P 1'
#
loop_
_entity.id
_entity.type
_entity.pdbx_description
1 polymer ?
#
loop_
_entity_poly.entity_id
_entity_poly.type
_entity_poly.pdbx_seq_one_letter_code
_entity_poly.pdbx_strand_id
1 'polypeptide(L)'
;MKNQNAESKKQAEVEENERAARFCQSAQFEQYMNDYKQYLLLLEDRFTFPTHFFNESKITPEMRIAALNWLSQLFVRFDLLPETQQIAIYLFDRCLINCQNTLEEVNLALVGLACMILAIKVDAVGGPSISDCANYLVARLRTFSTPSN
;
A
#
# COMPACT_ATOMS: atom_id res chain seq x y z
N MET A 1 37.28 18.13 19.74
CA MET A 1 37.01 16.67 19.65
C MET A 1 35.69 16.30 18.96
N LYS A 2 34.59 17.07 19.06
CA LYS A 2 33.31 16.70 18.39
C LYS A 2 33.32 16.85 16.85
N ASN A 3 34.14 17.75 16.30
CA ASN A 3 34.14 18.07 14.86
C ASN A 3 34.84 17.02 13.99
N GLN A 4 35.98 16.50 14.47
CA GLN A 4 36.73 15.43 13.79
C GLN A 4 35.92 14.12 13.67
N ASN A 5 35.02 13.85 14.63
CA ASN A 5 34.18 12.65 14.63
C ASN A 5 32.99 12.74 13.66
N ALA A 6 32.59 13.97 13.28
CA ALA A 6 31.57 14.19 12.26
C ALA A 6 32.17 14.15 10.85
N GLU A 7 33.41 14.63 10.70
CA GLU A 7 34.16 14.57 9.44
C GLU A 7 34.55 13.14 9.06
N SER A 8 35.06 12.35 10.01
CA SER A 8 35.37 10.93 9.80
C SER A 8 34.12 10.09 9.48
N LYS A 9 32.97 10.43 10.08
CA LYS A 9 31.69 9.76 9.79
C LYS A 9 31.17 10.09 8.39
N LYS A 10 31.29 11.36 7.97
CA LYS A 10 30.97 11.78 6.60
C LYS A 10 31.87 11.14 5.55
N GLN A 11 33.17 10.98 5.84
CA GLN A 11 34.09 10.30 4.93
C GLN A 11 33.78 8.80 4.79
N ALA A 12 33.39 8.14 5.88
CA ALA A 12 32.96 6.74 5.82
C ALA A 12 31.67 6.56 4.99
N GLU A 13 30.69 7.45 5.14
CA GLU A 13 29.44 7.44 4.33
C GLU A 13 29.71 7.66 2.84
N VAL A 14 30.65 8.55 2.49
CA VAL A 14 31.05 8.79 1.09
C VAL A 14 31.73 7.57 0.49
N GLU A 15 32.67 6.94 1.21
CA GLU A 15 33.33 5.73 0.74
C GLU A 15 32.36 4.55 0.56
N GLU A 16 31.39 4.40 1.46
CA GLU A 16 30.34 3.39 1.37
C GLU A 16 29.45 3.62 0.15
N ASN A 17 29.01 4.86 -0.09
CA ASN A 17 28.21 5.22 -1.25
C ASN A 17 28.98 5.02 -2.57
N GLU A 18 30.28 5.32 -2.60
CA GLU A 18 31.14 5.05 -3.76
C GLU A 18 31.28 3.55 -4.04
N ARG A 19 31.43 2.72 -3.00
CA ARG A 19 31.46 1.25 -3.15
C ARG A 19 30.13 0.73 -3.69
N ALA A 20 29.01 1.22 -3.19
CA ALA A 20 27.69 0.88 -3.72
C ALA A 20 27.54 1.28 -5.20
N ALA A 21 28.01 2.48 -5.58
CA ALA A 21 27.98 2.93 -6.96
C ALA A 21 28.83 2.06 -7.90
N ARG A 22 30.00 1.61 -7.45
CA ARG A 22 30.85 0.66 -8.21
C ARG A 22 30.18 -0.70 -8.36
N PHE A 23 29.51 -1.18 -7.32
CA PHE A 23 28.74 -2.42 -7.39
C PHE A 23 27.61 -2.32 -8.41
N CYS A 24 26.85 -1.21 -8.43
CA CYS A 24 25.80 -0.98 -9.42
C CYS A 24 26.29 -0.92 -10.87
N GLN A 25 27.58 -0.67 -11.10
CA GLN A 25 28.21 -0.69 -12.43
C GLN A 25 28.88 -2.04 -12.76
N SER A 26 28.80 -3.02 -11.87
CA SER A 26 29.43 -4.33 -12.06
C SER A 26 28.56 -5.26 -12.90
N ALA A 27 29.21 -6.19 -13.63
CA ALA A 27 28.51 -7.24 -14.38
C ALA A 27 27.66 -8.16 -13.47
N GLN A 28 28.06 -8.32 -12.20
CA GLN A 28 27.30 -9.11 -11.22
C GLN A 28 25.96 -8.44 -10.88
N PHE A 29 25.96 -7.11 -10.75
CA PHE A 29 24.72 -6.36 -10.57
C PHE A 29 23.83 -6.44 -11.81
N GLU A 30 24.41 -6.39 -13.01
CA GLU A 30 23.63 -6.53 -14.25
C GLU A 30 22.95 -7.90 -14.35
N GLN A 31 23.64 -8.99 -14.01
CA GLN A 31 23.06 -10.33 -13.94
C GLN A 31 21.93 -10.39 -12.91
N TYR A 32 22.16 -9.90 -11.69
CA TYR A 32 21.13 -9.83 -10.66
C TYR A 32 19.92 -8.99 -11.10
N MET A 33 20.15 -7.86 -11.77
CA MET A 33 19.07 -7.02 -12.29
C MET A 33 18.27 -7.73 -13.38
N ASN A 34 18.90 -8.54 -14.22
CA ASN A 34 18.20 -9.33 -15.23
C ASN A 34 17.35 -10.43 -14.59
N ASP A 35 17.89 -11.16 -13.61
CA ASP A 35 17.15 -12.17 -12.86
C ASP A 35 15.98 -11.54 -12.09
N TYR A 36 16.21 -10.40 -11.46
CA TYR A 36 15.19 -9.62 -10.76
C TYR A 36 14.07 -9.17 -11.70
N LYS A 37 14.41 -8.63 -12.88
CA LYS A 37 13.42 -8.24 -13.90
C LYS A 37 12.60 -9.45 -14.37
N GLN A 38 13.26 -10.58 -14.65
CA GLN A 38 12.55 -11.80 -15.03
C GLN A 38 11.59 -12.28 -13.92
N TYR A 39 12.03 -12.22 -12.67
CA TYR A 39 11.19 -12.52 -11.52
C TYR A 39 9.97 -11.59 -11.44
N LEU A 40 10.14 -10.28 -11.62
CA LEU A 40 9.02 -9.33 -11.62
C LEU A 40 8.00 -9.63 -12.74
N LEU A 41 8.47 -9.91 -13.97
CA LEU A 41 7.59 -10.28 -15.08
C LEU A 41 6.77 -11.55 -14.78
N LEU A 42 7.38 -12.54 -14.12
CA LEU A 42 6.68 -13.75 -13.68
C LEU A 42 5.60 -13.45 -12.62
N LEU A 43 5.85 -12.47 -11.74
CA LEU A 43 4.86 -12.04 -10.75
C LEU A 43 3.72 -11.25 -11.39
N GLU A 44 4.00 -10.38 -12.36
CA GLU A 44 2.97 -9.62 -13.09
C GLU A 44 1.97 -10.56 -13.78
N ASP A 45 2.47 -11.61 -14.46
CA ASP A 45 1.61 -12.63 -15.07
C ASP A 45 0.77 -13.36 -14.01
N ARG A 46 1.38 -13.79 -12.91
CA ARG A 46 0.71 -14.52 -11.83
C ARG A 46 -0.39 -13.72 -11.13
N PHE A 47 -0.16 -12.42 -10.91
CA PHE A 47 -1.03 -11.56 -10.12
C PHE A 47 -1.94 -10.66 -10.97
N THR A 48 -2.14 -11.02 -12.24
CA THR A 48 -3.04 -10.32 -13.15
C THR A 48 -4.50 -10.33 -12.63
N PHE A 49 -5.19 -9.21 -12.84
CA PHE A 49 -6.60 -9.04 -12.50
C PHE A 49 -7.49 -9.44 -13.70
N PRO A 50 -8.64 -10.13 -13.48
CA PRO A 50 -9.59 -10.40 -14.56
C PRO A 50 -10.14 -9.09 -15.14
N THR A 51 -10.23 -8.98 -16.47
CA THR A 51 -10.67 -7.75 -17.16
C THR A 51 -12.08 -7.28 -16.81
N HIS A 52 -12.94 -8.19 -16.33
CA HIS A 52 -14.34 -7.92 -16.01
C HIS A 52 -14.75 -8.44 -14.62
N PHE A 53 -13.92 -8.22 -13.60
CA PHE A 53 -14.22 -8.74 -12.26
C PHE A 53 -15.41 -8.05 -11.54
N PHE A 54 -16.02 -7.03 -12.13
CA PHE A 54 -17.28 -6.47 -11.64
C PHE A 54 -18.52 -7.08 -12.30
N ASN A 55 -18.37 -7.88 -13.36
CA ASN A 55 -19.51 -8.55 -13.95
C ASN A 55 -20.13 -9.49 -12.91
N GLU A 56 -21.45 -9.41 -12.75
CA GLU A 56 -22.23 -10.21 -11.78
C GLU A 56 -21.96 -9.91 -10.29
N SER A 57 -21.12 -8.91 -9.96
CA SER A 57 -20.90 -8.47 -8.58
C SER A 57 -21.99 -7.48 -8.14
N LYS A 58 -22.34 -7.52 -6.84
CA LYS A 58 -23.22 -6.50 -6.23
C LYS A 58 -22.52 -5.15 -6.09
N ILE A 59 -21.19 -5.13 -6.12
CA ILE A 59 -20.37 -3.94 -5.95
C ILE A 59 -20.11 -3.30 -7.31
N THR A 60 -20.43 -2.01 -7.45
CA THR A 60 -20.16 -1.26 -8.68
C THR A 60 -18.77 -0.60 -8.65
N PRO A 61 -18.19 -0.27 -9.82
CA PRO A 61 -16.95 0.49 -9.90
C PRO A 61 -16.99 1.83 -9.15
N GLU A 62 -18.14 2.51 -9.13
CA GLU A 62 -18.35 3.78 -8.42
C GLU A 62 -18.24 3.60 -6.91
N MET A 63 -18.78 2.51 -6.37
CA MET A 63 -18.65 2.18 -4.94
C MET A 63 -17.19 1.93 -4.56
N ARG A 64 -16.44 1.24 -5.43
CA ARG A 64 -14.98 1.08 -5.27
C ARG A 64 -14.29 2.45 -5.25
N ILE A 65 -14.57 3.33 -6.20
CA ILE A 65 -13.96 4.67 -6.26
C ILE A 65 -14.28 5.45 -4.99
N ALA A 66 -15.53 5.44 -4.53
CA ALA A 66 -15.95 6.14 -3.32
C ALA A 66 -15.26 5.59 -2.05
N ALA A 67 -15.06 4.28 -1.96
CA ALA A 67 -14.32 3.64 -0.86
C ALA A 67 -12.83 4.00 -0.90
N LEU A 68 -12.19 3.89 -2.06
CA LEU A 68 -10.77 4.22 -2.23
C LEU A 68 -10.47 5.70 -2.00
N ASN A 69 -11.35 6.60 -2.47
CA ASN A 69 -11.21 8.03 -2.22
C ASN A 69 -11.21 8.34 -0.72
N TRP A 70 -12.08 7.68 0.05
CA TRP A 70 -12.08 7.83 1.50
C TRP A 70 -10.83 7.25 2.15
N LEU A 71 -10.40 6.04 1.75
CA LEU A 71 -9.16 5.46 2.27
C LEU A 71 -7.96 6.36 1.98
N SER A 72 -7.89 6.98 0.79
CA SER A 72 -6.82 7.91 0.43
C SER A 72 -6.72 9.09 1.39
N GLN A 73 -7.85 9.59 1.92
CA GLN A 73 -7.85 10.64 2.94
C GLN A 73 -7.22 10.15 4.26
N LEU A 74 -7.42 8.88 4.61
CA LEU A 74 -6.78 8.28 5.78
C LEU A 74 -5.28 8.08 5.57
N PHE A 75 -4.85 7.62 4.39
CA PHE A 75 -3.42 7.47 4.07
C PHE A 75 -2.68 8.80 4.22
N VAL A 76 -3.23 9.89 3.67
CA VAL A 76 -2.67 11.24 3.82
C VAL A 76 -2.67 11.68 5.29
N ARG A 77 -3.73 11.39 6.04
CA ARG A 77 -3.84 11.79 7.44
C ARG A 77 -2.87 11.07 8.37
N PHE A 78 -2.54 9.83 8.04
CA PHE A 78 -1.57 9.02 8.78
C PHE A 78 -0.14 9.16 8.24
N ASP A 79 0.07 10.01 7.24
CA ASP A 79 1.37 10.25 6.60
C ASP A 79 2.05 8.94 6.15
N LEU A 80 1.24 8.05 5.57
CA LEU A 80 1.70 6.75 5.10
C LEU A 80 2.35 6.86 3.72
N LEU A 81 3.33 5.98 3.48
CA LEU A 81 4.05 5.91 2.21
C LEU A 81 3.12 5.53 1.04
N PRO A 82 3.33 6.09 -0.16
CA PRO A 82 2.60 5.71 -1.37
C PRO A 82 2.68 4.20 -1.67
N GLU A 83 3.80 3.56 -1.36
CA GLU A 83 4.03 2.12 -1.52
C GLU A 83 3.03 1.32 -0.67
N THR A 84 2.85 1.71 0.60
CA THR A 84 1.88 1.09 1.51
C THR A 84 0.44 1.28 1.00
N GLN A 85 0.12 2.45 0.45
CA GLN A 85 -1.18 2.72 -0.15
C GLN A 85 -1.45 1.80 -1.36
N GLN A 86 -0.46 1.59 -2.23
CA GLN A 86 -0.58 0.69 -3.37
C GLN A 86 -0.81 -0.77 -2.93
N ILE A 87 -0.11 -1.22 -1.89
CA ILE A 87 -0.32 -2.55 -1.30
C ILE A 87 -1.76 -2.70 -0.80
N ALA A 88 -2.28 -1.69 -0.10
CA ALA A 88 -3.64 -1.73 0.41
C ALA A 88 -4.69 -1.78 -0.71
N ILE A 89 -4.52 -0.99 -1.78
CA ILE A 89 -5.40 -1.01 -2.95
C ILE A 89 -5.36 -2.38 -3.62
N TYR A 90 -4.15 -2.95 -3.80
CA TYR A 90 -3.98 -4.28 -4.36
C TYR A 90 -4.72 -5.34 -3.52
N LEU A 91 -4.54 -5.34 -2.20
CA LEU A 91 -5.27 -6.25 -1.30
C LEU A 91 -6.78 -6.06 -1.38
N PHE A 92 -7.24 -4.81 -1.43
CA PHE A 92 -8.65 -4.47 -1.53
C PHE A 92 -9.28 -5.04 -2.80
N ASP A 93 -8.64 -4.84 -3.96
CA ASP A 93 -9.14 -5.34 -5.24
C ASP A 93 -9.18 -6.88 -5.28
N ARG A 94 -8.19 -7.55 -4.67
CA ARG A 94 -8.19 -9.01 -4.54
C ARG A 94 -9.31 -9.50 -3.62
N CYS A 95 -9.62 -8.79 -2.54
CA CYS A 95 -10.77 -9.08 -1.70
C CYS A 95 -12.09 -8.92 -2.46
N LEU A 96 -12.22 -7.90 -3.31
CA LEU A 96 -13.41 -7.70 -4.12
C LEU A 96 -13.63 -8.84 -5.10
N ILE A 97 -12.58 -9.33 -5.76
CA ILE A 97 -12.65 -10.49 -6.65
C ILE A 97 -13.10 -11.75 -5.91
N ASN A 98 -12.53 -12.02 -4.74
CA ASN A 98 -12.80 -13.27 -4.03
C ASN A 98 -14.15 -13.27 -3.30
N CYS A 99 -14.73 -12.10 -3.03
CA CYS A 99 -15.94 -11.96 -2.21
C CYS A 99 -17.15 -11.35 -2.96
N GLN A 100 -17.15 -11.37 -4.30
CA GLN A 100 -18.15 -10.74 -5.18
C GLN A 100 -19.62 -11.00 -4.77
N ASN A 101 -19.93 -12.22 -4.31
CA ASN A 101 -21.31 -12.65 -4.01
C ASN A 101 -21.78 -12.30 -2.59
N THR A 102 -20.84 -12.03 -1.68
CA THR A 102 -21.12 -11.90 -0.23
C THR A 102 -21.06 -10.46 0.24
N LEU A 103 -20.36 -9.59 -0.48
CA LEU A 103 -20.16 -8.20 -0.05
C LEU A 103 -21.38 -7.33 -0.32
N GLU A 104 -21.67 -6.49 0.66
CA GLU A 104 -22.65 -5.40 0.59
C GLU A 104 -21.92 -4.05 0.68
N GLU A 105 -22.55 -2.98 0.20
CA GLU A 105 -22.00 -1.62 0.21
C GLU A 105 -21.49 -1.18 1.58
N VAL A 106 -22.29 -1.44 2.62
CA VAL A 106 -21.99 -1.04 4.00
C VAL A 106 -20.68 -1.66 4.51
N ASN A 107 -20.33 -2.85 4.01
CA ASN A 107 -19.15 -3.59 4.43
C ASN A 107 -17.88 -3.15 3.66
N LEU A 108 -18.03 -2.39 2.57
CA LEU A 108 -16.92 -2.03 1.69
C LEU A 108 -15.86 -1.17 2.39
N ALA A 109 -16.30 -0.22 3.22
CA ALA A 109 -15.40 0.63 4.01
C ALA A 109 -14.65 -0.16 5.09
N LEU A 110 -15.30 -1.18 5.69
CA LEU A 110 -14.68 -2.06 6.68
C LEU A 110 -13.60 -2.93 6.04
N VAL A 111 -13.90 -3.56 4.90
CA VAL A 111 -12.93 -4.34 4.13
C VAL A 111 -11.74 -3.47 3.74
N GLY A 112 -12.01 -2.27 3.21
CA GLY A 112 -10.98 -1.30 2.86
C GLY A 112 -10.07 -0.93 4.03
N LEU A 113 -10.65 -0.70 5.21
CA LEU A 113 -9.87 -0.40 6.41
C LEU A 113 -9.04 -1.59 6.88
N ALA A 114 -9.59 -2.81 6.83
CA ALA A 114 -8.85 -4.02 7.16
C ALA A 114 -7.64 -4.21 6.22
N CYS A 115 -7.81 -4.01 4.91
CA CYS A 115 -6.72 -4.04 3.94
C CYS A 115 -5.65 -2.98 4.23
N MET A 116 -6.05 -1.75 4.60
CA MET A 116 -5.12 -0.70 5.02
C MET A 116 -4.30 -1.10 6.25
N ILE A 117 -4.94 -1.64 7.28
CA ILE A 117 -4.25 -2.11 8.50
C ILE A 117 -3.25 -3.23 8.18
N LEU A 118 -3.62 -4.15 7.28
CA LEU A 118 -2.71 -5.21 6.83
C LEU A 118 -1.50 -4.63 6.09
N ALA A 119 -1.71 -3.69 5.16
CA ALA A 119 -0.61 -3.06 4.42
C ALA A 119 0.36 -2.31 5.35
N ILE A 120 -0.16 -1.56 6.32
CA ILE A 120 0.64 -0.86 7.33
C ILE A 120 1.53 -1.84 8.09
N LYS A 121 1.01 -3.01 8.50
CA LYS A 121 1.80 -4.02 9.22
C LYS A 121 2.90 -4.66 8.37
N VAL A 122 2.73 -4.70 7.06
CA VAL A 122 3.70 -5.30 6.14
C VAL A 122 4.86 -4.34 5.85
N ASP A 123 4.56 -3.05 5.67
CA ASP A 123 5.48 -2.11 5.02
C ASP A 123 5.86 -0.90 5.90
N ALA A 124 5.01 -0.51 6.86
CA ALA A 124 5.23 0.70 7.66
C ALA A 124 5.92 0.39 8.99
N VAL A 125 7.08 1.02 9.21
CA VAL A 125 7.76 1.03 10.51
C VAL A 125 7.09 2.07 11.42
N GLY A 126 5.94 1.70 11.97
CA GLY A 126 5.11 2.57 12.80
C GLY A 126 3.95 3.16 12.02
N GLY A 127 2.74 2.67 12.34
CA GLY A 127 1.49 3.18 11.80
C GLY A 127 0.45 3.36 12.90
N PRO A 128 -0.74 3.87 12.55
CA PRO A 128 -1.82 4.08 13.50
C PRO A 128 -2.20 2.79 14.21
N SER A 129 -2.67 2.91 15.46
CA SER A 129 -3.22 1.76 16.16
C SER A 129 -4.53 1.32 15.51
N ILE A 130 -4.89 0.04 15.66
CA ILE A 130 -6.17 -0.50 15.16
C ILE A 130 -7.34 0.32 15.72
N SER A 131 -7.24 0.76 16.98
CA SER A 131 -8.23 1.60 17.64
C SER A 131 -8.42 2.95 16.95
N ASP A 132 -7.33 3.59 16.52
CA ASP A 132 -7.40 4.86 15.80
C ASP A 132 -8.12 4.68 14.47
N CYS A 133 -7.75 3.65 13.70
CA CYS A 133 -8.42 3.30 12.45
C CYS A 133 -9.92 3.04 12.65
N ALA A 134 -10.30 2.29 13.69
CA ALA A 134 -11.69 1.98 14.00
C ALA A 134 -12.51 3.23 14.33
N ASN A 135 -11.93 4.19 15.05
CA ASN A 135 -12.59 5.46 15.37
C ASN A 135 -12.98 6.24 14.11
N TYR A 136 -12.13 6.24 13.08
CA TYR A 136 -12.45 6.89 11.80
C TYR A 136 -13.54 6.16 11.02
N LEU A 137 -13.60 4.82 11.08
CA LEU A 137 -14.71 4.07 10.47
C LEU A 137 -16.03 4.40 11.15
N VAL A 138 -16.07 4.43 12.48
CA VAL A 138 -17.27 4.79 13.23
C VAL A 138 -17.72 6.22 12.88
N ALA A 139 -16.77 7.16 12.75
CA ALA A 139 -17.08 8.52 12.30
C ALA A 139 -17.73 8.54 10.90
N ARG A 140 -17.20 7.75 9.95
CA ARG A 140 -17.78 7.62 8.61
C ARG A 140 -19.17 7.00 8.62
N LEU A 141 -19.40 5.93 9.39
CA LEU A 141 -20.72 5.30 9.50
C LEU A 141 -21.76 6.24 10.11
N ARG A 142 -21.36 7.11 11.05
CA ARG A 142 -22.24 8.16 11.59
C ARG A 142 -22.65 9.18 10.54
N THR A 143 -21.76 9.56 9.63
CA THR A 143 -22.11 10.49 8.53
C THR A 143 -23.09 9.91 7.52
N PHE A 144 -23.13 8.58 7.35
CA PHE A 144 -24.14 7.92 6.51
C PHE A 144 -25.52 7.85 7.17
N SER A 145 -25.59 7.89 8.50
CA SER A 145 -26.84 7.74 9.26
C SER A 145 -27.65 9.04 9.39
N THR A 146 -27.07 10.20 9.07
CA THR A 146 -27.83 11.46 9.03
C THR A 146 -28.46 11.59 7.64
N PRO A 147 -29.78 11.43 7.48
CA PRO A 147 -30.42 11.74 6.22
C PRO A 147 -30.19 13.22 5.92
N SER A 148 -29.66 13.51 4.74
CA SER A 148 -29.61 14.87 4.19
C SER A 148 -31.06 15.39 4.11
N ASN A 149 -31.41 16.30 5.00
CA ASN A 149 -32.58 17.17 4.85
C ASN A 149 -32.37 18.15 3.70
#